data_AF-A0A8C9XPX2-F1
#
_entry.id   AF-A0A8C9XPX2-F1
#
_cell.length_a   1.000
_cell.length_b   1.000
_cell.length_c   1.000
_cell.angle_alpha   90.00
_cell.angle_beta   90.00
_cell.angle_gamma   90.00
#
_symmetry.space_group_name_H-M   'P 1'
#
loop_
_entity.id
_entity.type
_entity.pdbx_description
1 polymer ?
#
loop_
_entity_poly.entity_id
_entity_poly.type
_entity_poly.pdbx_seq_one_letter_code
_entity_poly.pdbx_strand_id
1 'polypeptide(L)'
;MGERADTAFKTTGSKWLLAVSEYLGFPLDQVNFMVCQLFALAAAFWFRLYLSPSHANPLVRHAVATLLGIAFLIFCFGWYSAHILAVVVASYLIINKADIDNVHRYSMVTAMGYLTLCQVSRVFIYNYGVLSTDFSGPLMIVTQKITTLAFQLHDGKAEEKMTTHTHTHTHTHTHTHCSPIVQANVRPSLIEYLSYNLNFLSVLVGPCSNYKEYIDFIEGRHISMRLRQHSGMCNGQNGYDKTPEPSPLNAVCRKLLVCSGCMLFFLTVTRSLPIKYNVDLHFVSQAPFLTRLTYAFFSIQAARPKFYFAWTLADAVNNAAGYGFLGMDENGKPSWDLMCNLNILGIETATSFKTFIDNWNIRTGIWLKTVCYDRAPKHRLALTFILSALWHGVYPGYYFTFITAIPITMAARAVRKSVRHYFLGFRGLKLGYDILTWAATQLAICYTVMPFLLLAVEPTLVYYRYVIHLKSSHLLNPIHAYCFRGTAWVCVTQISS
;
A
#
# COMPACT_ATOMS: atom_id res chain seq x y z
N MET A 1 -18.09 -24.43 39.56
CA MET A 1 -18.72 -23.14 39.25
C MET A 1 -17.84 -22.45 38.24
N GLY A 2 -18.29 -22.38 36.99
CA GLY A 2 -17.49 -21.88 35.86
C GLY A 2 -17.53 -20.35 35.81
N GLU A 3 -16.37 -19.73 35.83
CA GLU A 3 -16.22 -18.36 35.35
C GLU A 3 -16.38 -18.38 33.83
N ARG A 4 -17.49 -17.79 33.37
CA ARG A 4 -17.63 -17.34 31.99
C ARG A 4 -16.47 -16.39 31.69
N ALA A 5 -15.67 -16.72 30.68
CA ALA A 5 -14.72 -15.81 30.07
C ALA A 5 -15.48 -14.69 29.33
N ASP A 6 -16.06 -13.74 30.08
CA ASP A 6 -16.70 -12.52 29.59
C ASP A 6 -15.65 -11.44 29.28
N THR A 7 -14.68 -11.76 28.44
CA THR A 7 -13.95 -10.75 27.66
C THR A 7 -14.21 -10.98 26.17
N ALA A 8 -15.48 -11.12 25.81
CA ALA A 8 -15.91 -11.03 24.42
C ALA A 8 -15.54 -9.63 23.92
N PHE A 9 -14.65 -9.58 22.93
CA PHE A 9 -14.27 -8.37 22.20
C PHE A 9 -15.54 -7.63 21.77
N LYS A 10 -15.89 -6.52 22.45
CA LYS A 10 -17.04 -5.70 22.04
C LYS A 10 -16.64 -5.00 20.75
N THR A 11 -17.07 -5.52 19.61
CA THR A 11 -17.00 -4.77 18.35
C THR A 11 -17.64 -3.40 18.56
N THR A 12 -17.01 -2.36 18.03
CA THR A 12 -17.55 -1.01 18.05
C THR A 12 -18.37 -0.69 16.83
N GLY A 13 -18.25 -1.50 15.78
CA GLY A 13 -19.08 -1.40 14.57
C GLY A 13 -20.48 -1.96 14.77
N SER A 14 -21.20 -2.05 13.66
CA SER A 14 -22.56 -2.59 13.62
C SER A 14 -22.61 -4.04 14.10
N LYS A 15 -23.67 -4.37 14.85
CA LYS A 15 -24.00 -5.73 15.29
C LYS A 15 -25.05 -6.41 14.41
N TRP A 16 -25.50 -5.76 13.34
CA TRP A 16 -26.57 -6.28 12.48
C TRP A 16 -26.22 -7.62 11.83
N LEU A 17 -24.94 -7.88 11.58
CA LEU A 17 -24.46 -9.11 10.94
C LEU A 17 -23.97 -10.16 11.95
N LEU A 18 -24.31 -10.04 13.24
CA LEU A 18 -23.89 -10.98 14.28
C LEU A 18 -24.32 -12.42 13.95
N ALA A 19 -25.57 -12.63 13.53
CA ALA A 19 -26.07 -13.95 13.15
C ALA A 19 -25.28 -14.57 11.99
N VAL A 20 -24.86 -13.75 11.02
CA VAL A 20 -24.04 -14.20 9.87
C VAL A 20 -22.61 -14.54 10.33
N SER A 21 -22.06 -13.73 11.24
CA SER A 21 -20.74 -13.97 11.85
C SER A 21 -20.69 -15.28 12.63
N GLU A 22 -21.70 -15.55 13.44
CA GLU A 22 -21.84 -16.80 14.19
C GLU A 22 -22.02 -18.00 13.27
N TYR A 23 -22.84 -17.88 12.22
CA TYR A 23 -23.06 -18.95 11.24
C TYR A 23 -21.80 -19.31 10.45
N LEU A 24 -21.03 -18.31 9.99
CA LEU A 24 -19.82 -18.53 9.20
C LEU A 24 -18.56 -18.81 10.04
N GLY A 25 -18.62 -18.63 11.36
CA GLY A 25 -17.47 -18.76 12.25
C GLY A 25 -16.37 -17.74 12.00
N PHE A 26 -16.72 -16.54 11.55
CA PHE A 26 -15.78 -15.43 11.31
C PHE A 26 -16.00 -14.30 12.32
N PRO A 27 -14.94 -13.58 12.74
CA PRO A 27 -15.08 -12.36 13.54
C PRO A 27 -16.00 -11.33 12.87
N LEU A 28 -16.90 -10.72 13.66
CA LEU A 28 -17.93 -9.80 13.16
C LEU A 28 -17.35 -8.57 12.44
N ASP A 29 -16.19 -8.06 12.86
CA ASP A 29 -15.46 -6.98 12.20
C ASP A 29 -15.03 -7.35 10.77
N GLN A 30 -14.56 -8.59 10.57
CA GLN A 30 -14.20 -9.10 9.24
C GLN A 30 -15.42 -9.27 8.35
N VAL A 31 -16.54 -9.73 8.91
CA VAL A 31 -17.81 -9.87 8.18
C VAL A 31 -18.35 -8.50 7.77
N ASN A 32 -18.35 -7.52 8.69
CA ASN A 32 -18.76 -6.15 8.39
C ASN A 32 -17.91 -5.55 7.26
N PHE A 33 -16.58 -5.68 7.35
CA PHE A 33 -15.66 -5.21 6.32
C PHE A 33 -15.95 -5.86 4.96
N MET A 34 -16.13 -7.19 4.93
CA MET A 34 -16.42 -7.94 3.71
C MET A 34 -17.72 -7.48 3.05
N VAL A 35 -18.80 -7.39 3.84
CA VAL A 35 -20.11 -6.96 3.32
C VAL A 35 -20.04 -5.52 2.82
N CYS A 36 -19.34 -4.62 3.51
CA CYS A 36 -19.12 -3.26 3.03
C CYS A 36 -18.36 -3.22 1.70
N GLN A 37 -17.34 -4.05 1.49
CA GLN A 37 -16.61 -4.10 0.22
C GLN A 37 -17.46 -4.64 -0.93
N LEU A 38 -18.29 -5.66 -0.67
CA LEU A 38 -19.24 -6.18 -1.66
C LEU A 38 -20.32 -5.15 -2.01
N PHE A 39 -20.85 -4.45 -0.99
CA PHE A 39 -21.77 -3.35 -1.22
C PHE A 39 -21.11 -2.19 -1.94
N ALA A 40 -19.84 -1.87 -1.64
CA ALA A 40 -19.05 -0.86 -2.36
C ALA A 40 -18.94 -1.18 -3.85
N LEU A 41 -18.77 -2.45 -4.21
CA LEU A 41 -18.74 -2.89 -5.60
C LEU A 41 -20.06 -2.65 -6.32
N ALA A 42 -21.19 -3.00 -5.69
CA ALA A 42 -22.52 -2.73 -6.23
C ALA A 42 -22.78 -1.22 -6.34
N ALA A 43 -22.44 -0.46 -5.29
CA ALA A 43 -22.55 0.99 -5.26
C ALA A 43 -21.66 1.66 -6.31
N ALA A 44 -20.50 1.09 -6.65
CA ALA A 44 -19.61 1.59 -7.68
C ALA A 44 -20.22 1.46 -9.09
N PHE A 45 -20.84 0.31 -9.41
CA PHE A 45 -21.60 0.17 -10.65
C PHE A 45 -22.78 1.14 -10.71
N TRP A 46 -23.53 1.26 -9.62
CA TRP A 46 -24.63 2.22 -9.53
C TRP A 46 -24.14 3.67 -9.71
N PHE A 47 -23.02 4.04 -9.06
CA PHE A 47 -22.41 5.36 -9.19
C PHE A 47 -21.99 5.65 -10.63
N ARG A 48 -21.42 4.66 -11.34
CA ARG A 48 -21.05 4.82 -12.75
C ARG A 48 -22.27 4.96 -13.66
N LEU A 49 -23.31 4.14 -13.47
CA LEU A 49 -24.47 4.08 -14.37
C LEU A 49 -25.43 5.26 -14.17
N TYR A 50 -25.75 5.60 -12.92
CA TYR A 50 -26.79 6.58 -12.59
C TYR A 50 -26.24 7.95 -12.20
N LEU A 51 -25.02 8.02 -11.69
CA LEU A 51 -24.35 9.28 -11.35
C LEU A 51 -23.21 9.59 -12.32
N SER A 52 -23.31 9.14 -13.58
CA SER A 52 -22.31 9.48 -14.60
C SER A 52 -22.19 11.01 -14.78
N PRO A 53 -21.08 11.53 -15.32
CA PRO A 53 -20.89 12.98 -15.49
C PRO A 53 -21.95 13.62 -16.41
N SER A 54 -22.64 12.83 -17.23
CA SER A 54 -23.75 13.27 -18.07
C SER A 54 -25.08 13.40 -17.32
N HIS A 55 -25.25 12.68 -16.21
CA HIS A 55 -26.51 12.64 -15.44
C HIS A 55 -26.44 13.42 -14.12
N ALA A 56 -25.25 13.63 -13.57
CA ALA A 56 -25.08 14.29 -12.28
C ALA A 56 -23.93 15.31 -12.33
N ASN A 57 -24.15 16.47 -11.70
CA ASN A 57 -23.10 17.47 -11.55
C ASN A 57 -21.97 16.97 -10.59
N PRO A 58 -20.77 17.57 -10.64
CA PRO A 58 -19.66 17.17 -9.79
C PRO A 58 -19.96 17.27 -8.29
N LEU A 59 -20.76 18.26 -7.86
CA LEU A 59 -21.14 18.46 -6.46
C LEU A 59 -21.91 17.25 -5.91
N VAL A 60 -22.91 16.75 -6.63
CA VAL A 60 -23.69 15.57 -6.25
C VAL A 60 -22.80 14.33 -6.21
N ARG A 61 -21.94 14.15 -7.20
CA ARG A 61 -20.97 13.04 -7.24
C ARG A 61 -20.02 13.06 -6.03
N HIS A 62 -19.49 14.24 -5.68
CA HIS A 62 -18.67 14.41 -4.47
C HIS A 62 -19.45 14.10 -3.19
N ALA A 63 -20.64 14.65 -3.05
CA ALA A 63 -21.49 14.46 -1.87
C ALA A 63 -21.83 12.98 -1.67
N VAL A 64 -22.30 12.29 -2.72
CA VAL A 64 -22.63 10.86 -2.65
C VAL A 64 -21.40 10.03 -2.33
N ALA A 65 -20.26 10.29 -2.98
CA ALA A 65 -19.02 9.55 -2.72
C ALA A 65 -18.58 9.68 -1.25
N THR A 66 -18.68 10.89 -0.69
CA THR A 66 -18.36 11.22 0.70
C THR A 66 -19.33 10.56 1.68
N LEU A 67 -20.63 10.73 1.47
CA LEU A 67 -21.68 10.23 2.37
C LEU A 67 -21.65 8.71 2.47
N LEU A 68 -21.48 8.00 1.35
CA LEU A 68 -21.33 6.55 1.35
C LEU A 68 -20.07 6.10 2.10
N GLY A 69 -18.95 6.80 1.94
CA GLY A 69 -17.73 6.43 2.63
C GLY A 69 -17.80 6.70 4.14
N ILE A 70 -18.42 7.80 4.57
CA ILE A 70 -18.74 8.06 5.98
C ILE A 70 -19.65 6.97 6.54
N ALA A 71 -20.69 6.57 5.78
CA ALA A 71 -21.59 5.49 6.18
C ALA A 71 -20.83 4.16 6.37
N PHE A 72 -19.90 3.81 5.49
CA PHE A 72 -19.06 2.61 5.65
C PHE A 72 -18.16 2.68 6.87
N LEU A 73 -17.57 3.85 7.15
CA LEU A 73 -16.75 4.03 8.35
C LEU A 73 -17.57 3.85 9.63
N ILE A 74 -18.76 4.44 9.70
CA ILE A 74 -19.66 4.32 10.86
C ILE A 74 -20.14 2.87 10.99
N PHE A 75 -20.51 2.22 9.88
CA PHE A 75 -20.97 0.83 9.91
C PHE A 75 -19.87 -0.13 10.39
N CYS A 76 -18.66 -0.03 9.85
CA CYS A 76 -17.55 -0.93 10.20
C CYS A 76 -16.97 -0.66 11.59
N PHE A 77 -16.87 0.61 12.01
CA PHE A 77 -16.06 0.99 13.17
C PHE A 77 -16.83 1.74 14.27
N GLY A 78 -18.08 2.15 14.02
CA GLY A 78 -18.92 2.91 14.94
C GLY A 78 -18.24 4.19 15.42
N TRP A 79 -18.19 4.41 16.73
CA TRP A 79 -17.66 5.65 17.31
C TRP A 79 -16.17 5.88 17.00
N TYR A 80 -15.38 4.83 16.73
CA TYR A 80 -13.98 5.02 16.33
C TYR A 80 -13.82 5.71 14.96
N SER A 81 -14.87 5.73 14.13
CA SER A 81 -14.87 6.54 12.90
C SER A 81 -14.63 8.03 13.17
N ALA A 82 -14.98 8.52 14.37
CA ALA A 82 -14.70 9.88 14.80
C ALA A 82 -13.21 10.24 14.75
N HIS A 83 -12.30 9.29 15.01
CA HIS A 83 -10.85 9.56 14.90
C HIS A 83 -10.43 9.87 13.46
N ILE A 84 -11.00 9.15 12.50
CA ILE A 84 -10.72 9.36 11.08
C ILE A 84 -11.28 10.72 10.65
N LEU A 85 -12.51 11.04 11.04
CA LEU A 85 -13.13 12.33 10.74
C LEU A 85 -12.35 13.50 11.38
N ALA A 86 -11.90 13.33 12.62
CA ALA A 86 -11.13 14.34 13.34
C ALA A 86 -9.82 14.69 12.63
N VAL A 87 -9.04 13.68 12.18
CA VAL A 87 -7.78 13.95 11.48
C VAL A 87 -8.00 14.59 10.10
N VAL A 88 -9.08 14.22 9.40
CA VAL A 88 -9.48 14.83 8.13
C VAL A 88 -9.82 16.30 8.35
N VAL A 89 -10.66 16.62 9.32
CA VAL A 89 -11.04 18.02 9.62
C VAL A 89 -9.83 18.83 10.08
N ALA A 90 -9.04 18.31 11.02
CA ALA A 90 -7.83 19.00 11.51
C ALA A 90 -6.84 19.30 10.38
N SER A 91 -6.63 18.34 9.48
CA SER A 91 -5.71 18.51 8.34
C SER A 91 -6.27 19.46 7.28
N TYR A 92 -7.59 19.53 7.09
CA TYR A 92 -8.21 20.56 6.24
C TYR A 92 -7.95 21.97 6.75
N LEU A 93 -8.06 22.17 8.06
CA LEU A 93 -7.76 23.46 8.69
C LEU A 93 -6.30 23.85 8.47
N ILE A 94 -5.37 22.88 8.54
CA ILE A 94 -3.95 23.11 8.23
C ILE A 94 -3.78 23.46 6.76
N ILE A 95 -4.34 22.70 5.83
CA ILE A 95 -4.24 22.96 4.38
C ILE A 95 -4.70 24.37 4.02
N ASN A 96 -5.74 24.87 4.68
CA ASN A 96 -6.30 26.20 4.44
C ASN A 96 -5.64 27.35 5.20
N LYS A 97 -5.04 27.10 6.37
CA LYS A 97 -4.47 28.19 7.19
C LYS A 97 -2.96 28.28 7.10
N ALA A 98 -2.27 27.17 6.87
CA ALA A 98 -0.82 27.14 6.82
C ALA A 98 -0.27 27.84 5.58
N ASP A 99 0.87 28.49 5.73
CA ASP A 99 1.66 28.91 4.59
C ASP A 99 2.04 27.70 3.74
N ILE A 100 1.94 27.88 2.43
CA ILE A 100 2.21 26.88 1.39
C ILE A 100 3.64 26.30 1.46
N ASP A 101 4.62 27.05 1.98
CA ASP A 101 6.00 26.57 2.20
C ASP A 101 6.09 25.56 3.35
N ASN A 102 5.12 25.57 4.29
CA ASN A 102 5.12 24.69 5.47
C ASN A 102 3.91 23.73 5.53
N VAL A 103 2.94 23.84 4.63
CA VAL A 103 1.71 23.04 4.64
C VAL A 103 1.98 21.53 4.66
N HIS A 104 2.96 21.06 3.89
CA HIS A 104 3.35 19.65 3.83
C HIS A 104 3.94 19.17 5.16
N ARG A 105 4.73 20.00 5.86
CA ARG A 105 5.34 19.66 7.15
C ARG A 105 4.29 19.54 8.23
N TYR A 106 3.44 20.55 8.36
CA TYR A 106 2.38 20.55 9.37
C TYR A 106 1.37 19.41 9.14
N SER A 107 1.00 19.16 7.88
CA SER A 107 0.11 18.04 7.53
C SER A 107 0.77 16.68 7.81
N MET A 108 2.05 16.52 7.50
CA MET A 108 2.81 15.30 7.79
C MET A 108 2.88 15.01 9.29
N VAL A 109 3.31 16.00 10.08
CA VAL A 109 3.41 15.87 11.55
C VAL A 109 2.05 15.59 12.17
N THR A 110 0.99 16.28 11.74
CA THR A 110 -0.35 16.11 12.29
C THR A 110 -0.93 14.75 11.92
N ALA A 111 -0.92 14.37 10.65
CA ALA A 111 -1.53 13.11 10.20
C ALA A 111 -0.76 11.89 10.73
N MET A 112 0.58 11.87 10.61
CA MET A 112 1.39 10.76 11.14
C MET A 112 1.42 10.73 12.67
N GLY A 113 1.49 11.90 13.33
CA GLY A 113 1.48 11.99 14.79
C GLY A 113 0.16 11.51 15.38
N TYR A 114 -0.97 11.89 14.78
CA TYR A 114 -2.29 11.44 15.20
C TYR A 114 -2.51 9.94 14.92
N LEU A 115 -2.06 9.44 13.76
CA LEU A 115 -2.04 8.00 13.46
C LEU A 115 -1.23 7.23 14.52
N THR A 116 -0.03 7.71 14.85
CA THR A 116 0.84 7.11 15.87
C THR A 116 0.15 7.10 17.23
N LEU A 117 -0.45 8.23 17.65
CA LEU A 117 -1.18 8.32 18.91
C LEU A 117 -2.32 7.29 18.97
N CYS A 118 -3.12 7.16 17.91
CA CYS A 118 -4.19 6.16 17.84
C CYS A 118 -3.64 4.73 17.93
N GLN A 119 -2.53 4.45 17.24
CA GLN A 119 -1.88 3.13 17.27
C GLN A 119 -1.29 2.81 18.64
N VAL A 120 -0.71 3.79 19.34
CA VAL A 120 -0.21 3.67 20.72
C VAL A 120 -1.35 3.40 21.68
N SER A 121 -2.39 4.23 21.67
CA SER A 121 -3.58 4.05 22.50
C SER A 121 -4.18 2.66 22.29
N ARG A 122 -4.20 2.17 21.04
CA ARG A 122 -4.69 0.84 20.73
C ARG A 122 -3.84 -0.26 21.38
N VAL A 123 -2.52 -0.16 21.39
CA VAL A 123 -1.66 -1.17 22.04
C VAL A 123 -1.89 -1.21 23.56
N PHE A 124 -2.21 -0.08 24.19
CA PHE A 124 -2.50 -0.03 25.61
C PHE A 124 -3.93 -0.44 25.98
N ILE A 125 -4.90 -0.20 25.09
CA ILE A 125 -6.32 -0.49 25.33
C ILE A 125 -6.70 -1.91 24.93
N TYR A 126 -6.09 -2.46 23.87
CA TYR A 126 -6.41 -3.77 23.34
C TYR A 126 -5.33 -4.80 23.64
N ASN A 127 -5.75 -6.03 23.96
CA ASN A 127 -4.85 -7.15 24.14
C ASN A 127 -3.92 -7.31 22.93
N TYR A 128 -2.63 -7.39 23.22
CA TYR A 128 -1.54 -7.49 22.26
C TYR A 128 -1.76 -8.63 21.25
N GLY A 129 -1.64 -8.37 19.96
CA GLY A 129 -1.53 -9.41 18.93
C GLY A 129 -2.84 -9.90 18.29
N VAL A 130 -3.97 -9.20 18.44
CA VAL A 130 -5.18 -9.46 17.63
C VAL A 130 -5.08 -8.68 16.32
N LEU A 131 -4.93 -9.40 15.20
CA LEU A 131 -4.98 -8.84 13.84
C LEU A 131 -6.46 -8.64 13.42
N SER A 132 -7.22 -7.90 14.22
CA SER A 132 -8.61 -7.53 13.89
C SER A 132 -8.63 -6.42 12.85
N THR A 133 -9.72 -6.35 12.11
CA THR A 133 -10.02 -5.29 11.14
C THR A 133 -10.38 -4.03 11.92
N ASP A 134 -9.35 -3.29 12.34
CA ASP A 134 -9.50 -2.11 13.18
C ASP A 134 -9.57 -0.81 12.37
N PHE A 135 -9.99 0.27 13.02
CA PHE A 135 -10.11 1.59 12.39
C PHE A 135 -8.76 2.17 11.94
N SER A 136 -7.63 1.53 12.30
CA SER A 136 -6.29 2.00 11.93
C SER A 136 -6.01 1.83 10.43
N GLY A 137 -6.58 0.80 9.78
CA GLY A 137 -6.46 0.61 8.34
C GLY A 137 -6.96 1.81 7.52
N PRO A 138 -8.22 2.23 7.67
CA PRO A 138 -8.72 3.46 7.05
C PRO A 138 -7.93 4.72 7.45
N LEU A 139 -7.50 4.83 8.71
CA LEU A 139 -6.71 5.96 9.20
C LEU A 139 -5.34 6.05 8.50
N MET A 140 -4.71 4.90 8.24
CA MET A 140 -3.48 4.78 7.46
C MET A 140 -3.67 5.28 6.03
N ILE A 141 -4.79 4.91 5.37
CA ILE A 141 -5.10 5.36 4.00
C ILE A 141 -5.35 6.87 3.95
N VAL A 142 -6.15 7.39 4.87
CA VAL A 142 -6.42 8.84 4.95
C VAL A 142 -5.13 9.61 5.22
N THR A 143 -4.24 9.10 6.07
CA THR A 143 -2.91 9.71 6.31
C THR A 143 -2.10 9.81 5.02
N GLN A 144 -2.09 8.77 4.18
CA GLN A 144 -1.41 8.82 2.88
C GLN A 144 -2.01 9.87 1.95
N LYS A 145 -3.34 9.95 1.88
CA LYS A 145 -4.06 10.88 0.99
C LYS A 145 -3.85 12.34 1.42
N ILE A 146 -4.00 12.64 2.71
CA ILE A 146 -3.76 13.97 3.29
C ILE A 146 -2.35 14.43 3.01
N THR A 147 -1.35 13.59 3.32
CA THR A 147 0.05 13.97 3.15
C THR A 147 0.42 14.09 1.68
N THR A 148 -0.06 13.19 0.82
CA THR A 148 0.10 13.31 -0.65
C THR A 148 -0.39 14.66 -1.14
N LEU A 149 -1.62 15.04 -0.81
CA LEU A 149 -2.20 16.33 -1.20
C LEU A 149 -1.37 17.51 -0.67
N ALA A 150 -0.96 17.48 0.59
CA ALA A 150 -0.18 18.57 1.19
C ALA A 150 1.19 18.74 0.51
N PHE A 151 1.86 17.64 0.15
CA PHE A 151 3.10 17.69 -0.63
C PHE A 151 2.86 18.22 -2.06
N GLN A 152 1.77 17.81 -2.72
CA GLN A 152 1.42 18.31 -4.05
C GLN A 152 1.15 19.82 -4.07
N LEU A 153 0.47 20.34 -3.04
CA LEU A 153 0.25 21.78 -2.89
C LEU A 153 1.57 22.53 -2.72
N HIS A 154 2.47 22.03 -1.87
CA HIS A 154 3.79 22.64 -1.68
C HIS A 154 4.63 22.63 -2.98
N ASP A 155 4.63 21.52 -3.70
CA ASP A 155 5.43 21.37 -4.92
C ASP A 155 4.91 22.27 -6.06
N GLY A 156 3.59 22.46 -6.17
CA GLY A 156 2.98 23.32 -7.19
C GLY A 156 3.53 24.76 -7.18
N LYS A 157 3.82 25.32 -6.00
CA LYS A 157 4.45 26.64 -5.85
C LYS A 157 5.90 26.68 -6.34
N ALA A 158 6.66 25.62 -6.11
CA ALA A 158 8.05 25.57 -6.56
C ALA A 158 8.13 25.57 -8.09
N GLU A 159 7.22 24.86 -8.76
CA GLU A 159 7.09 24.84 -10.21
C GLU A 159 6.60 26.18 -10.78
N GLU A 160 5.62 26.84 -10.15
CA GLU A 160 5.15 28.17 -10.55
C GLU A 160 6.31 29.18 -10.53
N LYS A 161 7.05 29.26 -9.42
CA LYS A 161 8.23 30.14 -9.31
C LYS A 161 9.28 29.85 -10.37
N MET A 162 9.58 28.57 -10.63
CA MET A 162 10.58 28.17 -11.63
C MET A 162 10.14 28.54 -13.04
N THR A 163 8.85 28.40 -13.37
CA THR A 163 8.29 28.76 -14.68
C THR A 163 8.28 30.28 -14.88
N THR A 164 7.95 31.06 -13.85
CA THR A 164 8.01 32.53 -13.89
C THR A 164 9.43 33.06 -14.07
N HIS A 165 10.44 32.41 -13.49
CA HIS A 165 11.85 32.80 -13.64
C HIS A 165 12.51 32.30 -14.95
N THR A 166 11.97 31.26 -15.60
CA THR A 166 12.58 30.64 -16.79
C THR A 166 11.98 31.13 -18.12
N HIS A 167 11.09 32.14 -18.08
CA HIS A 167 10.58 32.77 -19.31
C HIS A 167 11.65 33.56 -20.11
N THR A 168 12.92 33.55 -19.69
CA THR A 168 14.02 34.19 -20.43
C THR A 168 14.97 33.23 -21.15
N HIS A 169 15.07 31.93 -20.85
CA HIS A 169 15.93 31.04 -21.66
C HIS A 169 15.59 29.54 -21.55
N THR A 170 15.40 28.93 -22.73
CA THR A 170 15.55 27.50 -23.07
C THR A 170 14.58 26.47 -22.46
N HIS A 171 13.67 25.99 -23.31
CA HIS A 171 12.96 24.72 -23.18
C HIS A 171 13.94 23.54 -23.04
N THR A 172 14.11 23.01 -21.84
CA THR A 172 14.63 21.65 -21.63
C THR A 172 13.53 20.79 -21.00
N HIS A 173 12.98 19.89 -21.81
CA HIS A 173 11.97 18.92 -21.41
C HIS A 173 12.55 17.94 -20.38
N THR A 174 12.31 18.20 -19.09
CA THR A 174 12.33 17.15 -18.07
C THR A 174 10.88 16.78 -17.78
N HIS A 175 10.48 15.59 -18.24
CA HIS A 175 9.16 15.02 -18.04
C HIS A 175 8.91 14.73 -16.55
N THR A 176 8.44 15.73 -15.82
CA THR A 176 7.68 15.52 -14.58
C THR A 176 6.21 15.72 -14.94
N HIS A 177 5.43 14.65 -14.87
CA HIS A 177 4.02 14.60 -15.25
C HIS A 177 3.14 15.42 -14.26
N CYS A 178 3.29 16.75 -14.25
CA CYS A 178 2.42 17.67 -13.54
C CYS A 178 1.53 18.42 -14.54
N SER A 179 0.22 18.33 -14.34
CA SER A 179 -0.82 18.88 -15.22
C SER A 179 -1.38 20.20 -14.62
N PRO A 180 -2.02 21.09 -15.40
CA PRO A 180 -2.17 22.53 -15.08
C PRO A 180 -2.86 22.93 -13.77
N ILE A 181 -3.63 22.04 -13.12
CA ILE A 181 -4.30 22.37 -11.84
C ILE A 181 -3.30 22.43 -10.68
N VAL A 182 -2.22 21.64 -10.73
CA VAL A 182 -1.13 21.72 -9.74
C VAL A 182 -0.29 23.00 -9.95
N GLN A 183 -0.31 23.57 -11.16
CA GLN A 183 0.40 24.82 -11.48
C GLN A 183 -0.29 26.07 -10.90
N ALA A 184 -1.55 25.97 -10.47
CA ALA A 184 -2.33 27.14 -10.05
C ALA A 184 -2.40 27.36 -8.52
N ASN A 185 -1.74 26.54 -7.69
CA ASN A 185 -1.75 26.66 -6.21
C ASN A 185 -3.16 26.79 -5.58
N VAL A 186 -4.20 26.29 -6.26
CA VAL A 186 -5.58 26.43 -5.79
C VAL A 186 -5.83 25.43 -4.66
N ARG A 187 -6.17 25.95 -3.48
CA ARG A 187 -6.57 25.13 -2.33
C ARG A 187 -7.91 24.43 -2.61
N PRO A 188 -8.07 23.17 -2.17
CA PRO A 188 -9.29 22.41 -2.41
C PRO A 188 -10.48 23.00 -1.64
N SER A 189 -11.66 23.01 -2.28
CA SER A 189 -12.90 23.28 -1.55
C SER A 189 -13.17 22.18 -0.51
N LEU A 190 -14.00 22.48 0.49
CA LEU A 190 -14.29 21.53 1.56
C LEU A 190 -14.89 20.23 1.02
N ILE A 191 -15.81 20.32 0.07
CA ILE A 191 -16.49 19.16 -0.48
C ILE A 191 -15.55 18.28 -1.33
N GLU A 192 -14.67 18.88 -2.13
CA GLU A 192 -13.67 18.14 -2.89
C GLU A 192 -12.66 17.45 -1.95
N TYR A 193 -12.22 18.14 -0.89
CA TYR A 193 -11.32 17.58 0.10
C TYR A 193 -11.94 16.41 0.89
N LEU A 194 -13.18 16.57 1.36
CA LEU A 194 -13.91 15.53 2.06
C LEU A 194 -14.15 14.33 1.14
N SER A 195 -14.58 14.58 -0.11
CA SER A 195 -14.78 13.54 -1.12
C SER A 195 -13.48 12.82 -1.45
N TYR A 196 -12.38 13.55 -1.62
CA TYR A 196 -11.09 12.94 -1.87
C TYR A 196 -10.70 12.02 -0.72
N ASN A 197 -10.78 12.44 0.53
CA ASN A 197 -10.32 11.62 1.66
C ASN A 197 -11.29 10.50 2.03
N LEU A 198 -12.59 10.76 2.03
CA LEU A 198 -13.65 9.91 2.58
C LEU A 198 -14.50 9.23 1.50
N ASN A 199 -14.03 9.09 0.25
CA ASN A 199 -14.80 8.36 -0.76
C ASN A 199 -14.94 6.86 -0.45
N PHE A 200 -16.14 6.33 -0.67
CA PHE A 200 -16.44 4.91 -0.48
C PHE A 200 -15.58 3.95 -1.31
N LEU A 201 -15.00 4.41 -2.43
CA LEU A 201 -14.18 3.60 -3.33
C LEU A 201 -12.85 3.14 -2.71
N SER A 202 -12.31 3.92 -1.77
CA SER A 202 -10.96 3.69 -1.23
C SER A 202 -10.85 3.85 0.29
N VAL A 203 -11.88 4.38 0.98
CA VAL A 203 -11.77 4.75 2.40
C VAL A 203 -11.40 3.59 3.33
N LEU A 204 -11.82 2.35 3.01
CA LEU A 204 -11.60 1.20 3.90
C LEU A 204 -10.19 0.61 3.81
N VAL A 205 -9.65 0.42 2.61
CA VAL A 205 -8.38 -0.31 2.39
C VAL A 205 -7.50 0.27 1.28
N GLY A 206 -7.85 1.46 0.79
CA GLY A 206 -7.18 2.08 -0.35
C GLY A 206 -7.75 1.60 -1.68
N PRO A 207 -7.04 1.81 -2.79
CA PRO A 207 -5.67 2.32 -2.88
C PRO A 207 -5.57 3.84 -2.67
N CYS A 208 -4.38 4.33 -2.29
CA CYS A 208 -4.10 5.76 -2.30
C CYS A 208 -4.03 6.28 -3.75
N SER A 209 -4.65 7.41 -4.03
CA SER A 209 -4.60 8.07 -5.35
C SER A 209 -4.14 9.51 -5.27
N ASN A 210 -3.70 10.04 -6.40
CA ASN A 210 -3.38 11.45 -6.56
C ASN A 210 -4.66 12.29 -6.49
N TYR A 211 -4.62 13.44 -5.80
CA TYR A 211 -5.77 14.33 -5.66
C TYR A 211 -6.34 14.76 -7.02
N LYS A 212 -5.47 15.20 -7.94
CA LYS A 212 -5.92 15.66 -9.26
C LYS A 212 -6.61 14.56 -10.06
N GLU A 213 -6.05 13.35 -10.04
CA GLU A 213 -6.66 12.20 -10.72
C GLU A 213 -8.07 11.92 -10.19
N TYR A 214 -8.27 12.10 -8.89
CA TYR A 214 -9.58 11.93 -8.26
C TYR A 214 -10.58 13.02 -8.67
N ILE A 215 -10.16 14.29 -8.68
CA ILE A 215 -11.02 15.40 -9.14
C ILE A 215 -11.40 15.22 -10.61
N ASP A 216 -10.43 14.91 -11.46
CA ASP A 216 -10.68 14.68 -12.88
C ASP A 216 -11.63 13.49 -13.12
N PHE A 217 -11.63 12.49 -12.23
CA PHE A 217 -12.60 11.41 -12.23
C PHE A 217 -14.00 11.88 -11.83
N ILE A 218 -14.14 12.63 -10.74
CA ILE A 218 -15.44 13.13 -10.30
C ILE A 218 -16.04 14.09 -11.33
N GLU A 219 -15.23 14.91 -11.99
CA GLU A 219 -15.68 15.81 -13.05
C GLU A 219 -15.90 15.13 -14.40
N GLY A 220 -15.48 13.87 -14.57
CA GLY A 220 -15.67 13.11 -15.81
C GLY A 220 -14.71 13.42 -16.94
N ARG A 221 -13.60 14.11 -16.65
CA ARG A 221 -12.58 14.48 -17.65
C ARG A 221 -11.49 13.41 -17.80
N HIS A 222 -11.38 12.48 -16.85
CA HIS A 222 -10.24 11.56 -16.74
C HIS A 222 -10.06 10.64 -17.96
N ILE A 223 -11.13 10.04 -18.50
CA ILE A 223 -11.04 9.11 -19.64
C ILE A 223 -10.64 9.86 -20.92
N SER A 224 -11.32 10.97 -21.22
CA SER A 224 -11.07 11.74 -22.44
C SER A 224 -9.67 12.33 -22.44
N MET A 225 -9.16 12.81 -21.30
CA MET A 225 -7.79 13.30 -21.18
C MET A 225 -6.75 12.19 -21.42
N ARG A 226 -6.95 11.00 -20.84
CA ARG A 226 -6.00 9.88 -21.01
C ARG A 226 -6.01 9.32 -22.43
N LEU A 227 -7.17 9.29 -23.10
CA LEU A 227 -7.26 8.91 -24.50
C LEU A 227 -6.55 9.92 -25.42
N ARG A 228 -6.75 11.23 -25.19
CA ARG A 228 -6.07 12.30 -25.96
C ARG A 228 -4.56 12.26 -25.82
N GLN A 229 -4.04 12.02 -24.61
CA GLN A 229 -2.61 11.88 -24.37
C GLN A 229 -2.00 10.73 -25.17
N HIS A 230 -2.74 9.62 -25.32
CA HIS A 230 -2.28 8.48 -26.09
C HIS A 230 -2.36 8.73 -27.61
N SER A 231 -3.42 9.39 -28.09
CA SER A 231 -3.54 9.80 -29.50
C SER A 231 -2.47 10.81 -29.93
N GLY A 232 -2.01 11.70 -29.05
CA GLY A 232 -0.92 12.64 -29.36
C GLY A 232 0.43 11.98 -29.66
N MET A 233 0.60 10.69 -29.32
CA MET A 233 1.79 9.88 -29.63
C MET A 233 1.62 9.05 -30.92
N CYS A 234 0.42 8.93 -31.46
CA CYS A 234 0.11 8.19 -32.68
C CYS A 234 -0.36 9.17 -33.77
N ASN A 235 0.48 9.41 -34.78
CA ASN A 235 0.25 10.37 -35.86
C ASN A 235 -1.21 10.51 -36.31
N GLY A 236 -1.75 11.71 -36.08
CA GLY A 236 -2.91 12.36 -36.70
C GLY A 236 -3.80 11.54 -37.63
N GLN A 237 -4.69 10.72 -37.07
CA GLN A 237 -5.92 10.33 -37.77
C GLN A 237 -7.15 10.95 -37.12
N ASN A 238 -7.88 11.66 -37.96
CA ASN A 238 -9.07 12.46 -37.69
C ASN A 238 -10.27 11.61 -37.25
N GLY A 239 -11.12 12.19 -36.38
CA GLY A 239 -12.49 11.72 -36.14
C GLY A 239 -12.88 11.62 -34.66
N TYR A 240 -12.84 12.71 -33.91
CA TYR A 240 -13.34 12.73 -32.53
C TYR A 240 -14.82 13.16 -32.50
N ASP A 241 -15.70 12.21 -32.74
CA ASP A 241 -17.08 12.28 -32.23
C ASP A 241 -17.41 10.94 -31.56
N LYS A 242 -17.55 10.98 -30.23
CA LYS A 242 -17.94 9.89 -29.32
C LYS A 242 -17.08 8.62 -29.41
N THR A 243 -15.88 8.64 -28.83
CA THR A 243 -15.26 7.37 -28.41
C THR A 243 -16.13 6.74 -27.32
N PRO A 244 -16.59 5.49 -27.48
CA PRO A 244 -17.42 4.83 -26.48
C PRO A 244 -16.64 4.72 -25.17
N GLU A 245 -17.29 5.02 -24.05
CA GLU A 245 -16.68 4.87 -22.73
C GLU A 245 -16.27 3.39 -22.54
N PRO A 246 -14.97 3.08 -22.32
CA PRO A 246 -14.51 1.71 -22.25
C PRO A 246 -15.22 0.96 -21.12
N SER A 247 -15.63 -0.28 -21.38
CA SER A 247 -16.32 -1.09 -20.37
C SER A 247 -15.33 -1.67 -19.34
N PRO A 248 -15.57 -1.51 -18.03
CA PRO A 248 -14.73 -2.10 -16.99
C PRO A 248 -15.05 -3.57 -16.71
N LEU A 249 -16.12 -4.13 -17.30
CA LEU A 249 -16.69 -5.41 -16.89
C LEU A 249 -15.68 -6.56 -16.94
N ASN A 250 -14.91 -6.67 -18.02
CA ASN A 250 -13.89 -7.72 -18.15
C ASN A 250 -12.82 -7.60 -17.05
N ALA A 251 -12.31 -6.38 -16.80
CA ALA A 251 -11.33 -6.14 -15.75
C ALA A 251 -11.87 -6.46 -14.36
N VAL A 252 -13.13 -6.08 -14.07
CA VAL A 252 -13.81 -6.40 -12.81
C VAL A 252 -13.99 -7.91 -12.66
N CYS A 253 -14.54 -8.60 -13.66
CA CYS A 253 -14.72 -10.05 -13.63
C CYS A 253 -13.41 -10.80 -13.40
N ARG A 254 -12.32 -10.41 -14.08
CA ARG A 254 -10.99 -10.99 -13.88
C ARG A 254 -10.51 -10.81 -12.43
N LYS A 255 -10.67 -9.62 -11.86
CA LYS A 255 -10.29 -9.33 -10.47
C LYS A 255 -11.17 -10.09 -9.47
N LEU A 256 -12.46 -10.25 -9.74
CA LEU A 256 -13.35 -11.07 -8.90
C LEU A 256 -12.97 -12.56 -8.93
N LEU A 257 -12.56 -13.10 -10.09
CA LEU A 257 -12.04 -14.47 -10.16
C LEU A 257 -10.78 -14.64 -9.30
N VAL A 258 -9.87 -13.66 -9.32
CA VAL A 258 -8.69 -13.65 -8.44
C VAL A 258 -9.12 -13.61 -6.96
N CYS A 259 -10.10 -12.78 -6.60
CA CYS A 259 -10.64 -12.71 -5.25
C CYS A 259 -11.24 -14.06 -4.82
N SER A 260 -12.05 -14.71 -5.66
CA SER A 260 -12.62 -16.03 -5.38
C SER A 260 -11.53 -17.08 -5.16
N GLY A 261 -10.48 -17.08 -6.00
CA GLY A 261 -9.32 -17.96 -5.83
C GLY A 261 -8.59 -17.71 -4.51
N CYS A 262 -8.34 -16.44 -4.15
CA CYS A 262 -7.70 -16.08 -2.89
C CYS A 262 -8.55 -16.47 -1.66
N MET A 263 -9.87 -16.31 -1.75
CA MET A 263 -10.80 -16.71 -0.68
C MET A 263 -10.81 -18.22 -0.48
N LEU A 264 -10.91 -18.99 -1.58
CA LEU A 264 -10.87 -20.46 -1.53
C LEU A 264 -9.53 -20.94 -0.93
N PHE A 265 -8.42 -20.36 -1.38
CA PHE A 265 -7.11 -20.66 -0.84
C PHE A 265 -7.02 -20.33 0.66
N PHE A 266 -7.58 -19.20 1.09
CA PHE A 266 -7.60 -18.81 2.50
C PHE A 266 -8.35 -19.81 3.38
N LEU A 267 -9.53 -20.23 2.93
CA LEU A 267 -10.39 -21.16 3.66
C LEU A 267 -9.77 -22.58 3.77
N THR A 268 -8.96 -22.99 2.81
CA THR A 268 -8.40 -24.36 2.72
C THR A 268 -6.97 -24.45 3.23
N VAL A 269 -6.06 -23.59 2.74
CA VAL A 269 -4.63 -23.68 2.99
C VAL A 269 -4.20 -22.78 4.15
N THR A 270 -4.59 -21.50 4.14
CA THR A 270 -4.13 -20.54 5.16
C THR A 270 -4.55 -20.92 6.57
N ARG A 271 -5.77 -21.43 6.74
CA ARG A 271 -6.26 -21.94 8.04
C ARG A 271 -5.47 -23.15 8.53
N SER A 272 -4.97 -23.97 7.62
CA SER A 272 -4.20 -25.20 7.92
C SER A 272 -2.73 -24.92 8.27
N LEU A 273 -2.21 -23.74 7.93
CA LEU A 273 -0.81 -23.34 8.14
C LEU A 273 -0.70 -22.06 9.00
N PRO A 274 -1.10 -22.11 10.28
CA PRO A 274 -1.08 -20.94 11.16
C PRO A 274 0.34 -20.41 11.39
N ILE A 275 0.54 -19.11 11.16
CA ILE A 275 1.84 -18.44 11.35
C ILE A 275 2.42 -18.67 12.75
N LYS A 276 1.59 -18.69 13.79
CA LYS A 276 2.01 -18.86 15.19
C LYS A 276 2.75 -20.18 15.45
N TYR A 277 2.51 -21.21 14.63
CA TYR A 277 3.20 -22.50 14.81
C TYR A 277 4.71 -22.41 14.54
N ASN A 278 5.17 -21.40 13.76
CA ASN A 278 6.59 -21.16 13.53
C ASN A 278 7.39 -20.79 14.79
N VAL A 279 6.70 -20.40 15.86
CA VAL A 279 7.30 -19.99 17.13
C VAL A 279 6.82 -20.86 18.29
N ASP A 280 6.09 -21.94 17.99
CA ASP A 280 5.69 -22.91 18.99
C ASP A 280 6.92 -23.63 19.56
N LEU A 281 7.09 -23.60 20.89
CA LEU A 281 8.30 -24.11 21.54
C LEU A 281 8.47 -25.61 21.33
N HIS A 282 7.38 -26.37 21.25
CA HIS A 282 7.44 -27.81 21.00
C HIS A 282 7.88 -28.09 19.56
N PHE A 283 7.24 -27.45 18.57
CA PHE A 283 7.63 -27.58 17.17
C PHE A 283 9.09 -27.15 16.94
N VAL A 284 9.46 -25.99 17.47
CA VAL A 284 10.78 -25.40 17.26
C VAL A 284 11.90 -26.22 17.91
N SER A 285 11.63 -26.88 19.05
CA SER A 285 12.61 -27.71 19.75
C SER A 285 12.78 -29.11 19.15
N GLN A 286 11.70 -29.70 18.63
CA GLN A 286 11.70 -31.09 18.14
C GLN A 286 11.93 -31.21 16.63
N ALA A 287 11.46 -30.24 15.83
CA ALA A 287 11.50 -30.37 14.38
C ALA A 287 12.91 -30.12 13.80
N PRO A 288 13.35 -30.94 12.82
CA PRO A 288 14.58 -30.69 12.08
C PRO A 288 14.59 -29.32 11.39
N PHE A 289 15.79 -28.77 11.14
CA PHE A 289 15.96 -27.47 10.49
C PHE A 289 15.18 -27.35 9.18
N LEU A 290 15.28 -28.35 8.30
CA LEU A 290 14.61 -28.31 7.00
C LEU A 290 13.09 -28.31 7.13
N THR A 291 12.53 -29.03 8.10
CA THR A 291 11.10 -29.05 8.39
C THR A 291 10.62 -27.67 8.86
N ARG A 292 11.37 -27.04 9.77
CA ARG A 292 11.07 -25.68 10.25
C ARG A 292 11.14 -24.65 9.12
N LEU A 293 12.17 -24.73 8.28
CA LEU A 293 12.34 -23.84 7.13
C LEU A 293 11.21 -24.01 6.10
N THR A 294 10.86 -25.26 5.80
CA THR A 294 9.78 -25.61 4.86
C THR A 294 8.42 -25.14 5.37
N TYR A 295 8.13 -25.36 6.66
CA TYR A 295 6.91 -24.86 7.28
C TYR A 295 6.85 -23.33 7.25
N ALA A 296 7.95 -22.65 7.58
CA ALA A 296 8.02 -21.19 7.53
C ALA A 296 7.77 -20.64 6.13
N PHE A 297 8.36 -21.28 5.11
CA PHE A 297 8.13 -20.92 3.72
C PHE A 297 6.64 -21.04 3.37
N PHE A 298 6.05 -22.23 3.51
CA PHE A 298 4.66 -22.45 3.10
C PHE A 298 3.65 -21.68 3.93
N SER A 299 3.86 -21.53 5.24
CA SER A 299 2.95 -20.75 6.10
C SER A 299 2.94 -19.26 5.76
N ILE A 300 4.10 -18.65 5.44
CA ILE A 300 4.16 -17.25 5.00
C ILE A 300 3.49 -17.08 3.63
N GLN A 301 3.77 -17.97 2.68
CA GLN A 301 3.09 -17.94 1.39
C GLN A 301 1.59 -18.09 1.59
N ALA A 302 1.17 -18.97 2.48
CA ALA A 302 -0.24 -19.19 2.76
C ALA A 302 -0.89 -17.98 3.46
N ALA A 303 -0.17 -17.16 4.21
CA ALA A 303 -0.73 -15.97 4.84
C ALA A 303 -0.93 -14.78 3.88
N ARG A 304 -0.32 -14.81 2.69
CA ARG A 304 -0.29 -13.69 1.74
C ARG A 304 -1.63 -13.42 1.01
N PRO A 305 -2.39 -14.44 0.55
CA PRO A 305 -3.61 -14.25 -0.24
C PRO A 305 -4.70 -13.39 0.40
N LYS A 306 -4.72 -13.23 1.74
CA LYS A 306 -5.65 -12.31 2.40
C LYS A 306 -5.45 -10.85 1.96
N PHE A 307 -4.20 -10.45 1.73
CA PHE A 307 -3.86 -9.12 1.21
C PHE A 307 -4.19 -9.02 -0.28
N TYR A 308 -3.99 -10.11 -1.02
CA TYR A 308 -4.33 -10.19 -2.43
C TYR A 308 -5.82 -9.99 -2.64
N PHE A 309 -6.63 -10.69 -1.86
CA PHE A 309 -8.07 -10.52 -1.82
C PHE A 309 -8.47 -9.06 -1.55
N ALA A 310 -8.03 -8.50 -0.42
CA ALA A 310 -8.51 -7.19 0.03
C ALA A 310 -8.16 -6.06 -0.97
N TRP A 311 -6.92 -6.04 -1.46
CA TRP A 311 -6.48 -5.00 -2.40
C TRP A 311 -7.01 -5.20 -3.82
N THR A 312 -7.18 -6.45 -4.26
CA THR A 312 -7.74 -6.74 -5.59
C THR A 312 -9.24 -6.42 -5.63
N LEU A 313 -9.97 -6.68 -4.54
CA LEU A 313 -11.38 -6.31 -4.42
C LEU A 313 -11.54 -4.79 -4.42
N ALA A 314 -10.72 -4.05 -3.67
CA ALA A 314 -10.75 -2.59 -3.67
C ALA A 314 -10.43 -2.00 -5.06
N ASP A 315 -9.46 -2.57 -5.77
CA ASP A 315 -9.17 -2.20 -7.16
C ASP A 315 -10.37 -2.50 -8.08
N ALA A 316 -11.05 -3.64 -7.90
CA ALA A 316 -12.28 -3.95 -8.63
C ALA A 316 -13.41 -2.93 -8.36
N VAL A 317 -13.57 -2.44 -7.14
CA VAL A 317 -14.52 -1.36 -6.79
C VAL A 317 -14.20 -0.08 -7.56
N ASN A 318 -12.92 0.32 -7.60
CA ASN A 318 -12.49 1.51 -8.34
C ASN A 318 -12.71 1.35 -9.86
N ASN A 319 -12.48 0.15 -10.40
CA ASN A 319 -12.74 -0.15 -11.80
C ASN A 319 -14.23 -0.18 -12.13
N ALA A 320 -15.07 -0.75 -11.27
CA ALA A 320 -16.53 -0.75 -11.44
C ALA A 320 -17.11 0.67 -11.53
N ALA A 321 -16.53 1.61 -10.77
CA ALA A 321 -16.89 3.03 -10.82
C ALA A 321 -16.36 3.76 -12.07
N GLY A 322 -15.48 3.14 -12.85
CA GLY A 322 -14.81 3.75 -14.00
C GLY A 322 -13.55 4.56 -13.63
N TYR A 323 -13.11 4.56 -12.37
CA TYR A 323 -11.98 5.37 -11.92
C TYR A 323 -10.63 4.78 -12.33
N GLY A 324 -10.47 3.46 -12.30
CA GLY A 324 -9.15 2.83 -12.52
C GLY A 324 -8.67 2.73 -13.97
N PHE A 325 -9.27 3.47 -14.90
CA PHE A 325 -8.83 3.51 -16.31
C PHE A 325 -7.48 4.24 -16.46
N LEU A 326 -6.48 3.54 -16.99
CA LEU A 326 -5.14 4.08 -17.20
C LEU A 326 -4.94 4.63 -18.63
N GLY A 327 -5.53 3.98 -19.63
CA GLY A 327 -5.31 4.27 -21.04
C GLY A 327 -5.51 3.02 -21.90
N MET A 328 -4.96 3.02 -23.11
CA MET A 328 -4.92 1.84 -23.98
C MET A 328 -3.57 1.13 -23.82
N ASP A 329 -3.58 -0.20 -23.86
CA ASP A 329 -2.38 -1.01 -23.85
C ASP A 329 -1.75 -1.11 -25.26
N GLU A 330 -0.60 -1.77 -25.35
CA GLU A 330 0.14 -1.99 -26.62
C GLU A 330 -0.70 -2.72 -27.69
N ASN A 331 -1.73 -3.45 -27.29
CA ASN A 331 -2.63 -4.19 -28.17
C ASN A 331 -3.92 -3.42 -28.49
N GLY A 332 -4.01 -2.14 -28.08
CA GLY A 332 -5.19 -1.32 -28.28
C GLY A 332 -6.39 -1.74 -27.42
N LYS A 333 -6.18 -2.43 -26.30
CA LYS A 333 -7.24 -2.77 -25.31
C LYS A 333 -7.21 -1.81 -24.12
N PRO A 334 -8.36 -1.53 -23.49
CA PRO A 334 -8.40 -0.63 -22.33
C PRO A 334 -7.69 -1.25 -21.13
N SER A 335 -6.68 -0.54 -20.61
CA SER A 335 -5.98 -0.88 -19.37
C SER A 335 -6.69 -0.26 -18.16
N TRP A 336 -6.91 -1.11 -17.15
CA TRP A 336 -7.63 -0.80 -15.92
C TRP A 336 -6.73 -0.93 -14.68
N ASP A 337 -5.48 -0.51 -14.83
CA ASP A 337 -4.42 -0.70 -13.84
C ASP A 337 -4.01 0.59 -13.12
N LEU A 338 -4.74 1.71 -13.30
CA LEU A 338 -4.40 2.99 -12.66
C LEU A 338 -4.38 2.88 -11.13
N MET A 339 -5.36 2.15 -10.59
CA MET A 339 -5.55 1.90 -9.16
C MET A 339 -4.97 0.55 -8.74
N CYS A 340 -4.17 -0.09 -9.58
CA CYS A 340 -3.53 -1.37 -9.26
C CYS A 340 -2.57 -1.19 -8.08
N ASN A 341 -2.92 -1.78 -6.94
CA ASN A 341 -2.08 -1.76 -5.74
C ASN A 341 -1.19 -3.01 -5.62
N LEU A 342 -1.38 -3.98 -6.52
CA LEU A 342 -0.79 -5.31 -6.38
C LEU A 342 -0.61 -5.99 -7.74
N ASN A 343 0.61 -6.46 -8.01
CA ASN A 343 0.88 -7.35 -9.14
C ASN A 343 1.30 -8.73 -8.65
N ILE A 344 0.33 -9.65 -8.55
CA ILE A 344 0.53 -11.01 -7.99
C ILE A 344 1.60 -11.77 -8.76
N LEU A 345 1.56 -11.76 -10.09
CA LEU A 345 2.57 -12.45 -10.90
C LEU A 345 3.96 -11.87 -10.68
N GLY A 346 4.08 -10.53 -10.63
CA GLY A 346 5.34 -9.85 -10.34
C GLY A 346 5.91 -10.16 -8.96
N ILE A 347 5.03 -10.45 -7.98
CA ILE A 347 5.43 -10.85 -6.62
C ILE A 347 5.88 -12.31 -6.59
N GLU A 348 5.06 -13.22 -7.11
CA GLU A 348 5.33 -14.67 -7.02
C GLU A 348 6.50 -15.09 -7.91
N THR A 349 6.81 -14.33 -8.96
CA THR A 349 7.94 -14.60 -9.87
C THR A 349 9.16 -13.70 -9.62
N ALA A 350 9.16 -12.90 -8.55
CA ALA A 350 10.24 -11.95 -8.27
C ALA A 350 11.60 -12.65 -8.10
N THR A 351 12.59 -12.26 -8.91
CA THR A 351 13.99 -12.71 -8.83
C THR A 351 14.89 -11.75 -8.04
N SER A 352 14.31 -10.73 -7.40
CA SER A 352 15.04 -9.87 -6.48
C SER A 352 14.10 -9.28 -5.44
N PHE A 353 14.63 -9.03 -4.24
CA PHE A 353 13.89 -8.41 -3.14
C PHE A 353 13.31 -7.04 -3.52
N LYS A 354 14.04 -6.25 -4.32
CA LYS A 354 13.55 -4.96 -4.84
C LYS A 354 12.35 -5.16 -5.77
N THR A 355 12.42 -6.11 -6.70
CA THR A 355 11.31 -6.43 -7.61
C THR A 355 10.08 -6.88 -6.84
N PHE A 356 10.25 -7.66 -5.78
CA PHE A 356 9.13 -8.06 -4.92
C PHE A 356 8.44 -6.83 -4.31
N ILE A 357 9.21 -5.95 -3.66
CA ILE A 357 8.67 -4.75 -2.99
C ILE A 357 7.97 -3.82 -4.01
N ASP A 358 8.53 -3.68 -5.20
CA ASP A 358 7.95 -2.80 -6.24
C ASP A 358 6.57 -3.27 -6.73
N ASN A 359 6.24 -4.55 -6.56
CA ASN A 359 4.95 -5.12 -6.96
C ASN A 359 3.98 -5.30 -5.78
N TRP A 360 4.42 -5.03 -4.55
CA TRP A 360 3.65 -5.16 -3.31
C TRP A 360 3.21 -3.78 -2.80
N ASN A 361 1.89 -3.58 -2.64
CA ASN A 361 1.32 -2.34 -2.12
C ASN A 361 1.84 -1.10 -2.89
N ILE A 362 1.71 -1.16 -4.22
CA ILE A 362 2.35 -0.27 -5.20
C ILE A 362 2.06 1.21 -4.91
N ARG A 363 0.80 1.56 -4.61
CA ARG A 363 0.40 2.96 -4.35
C ARG A 363 0.98 3.50 -3.04
N THR A 364 1.13 2.64 -2.04
CA THR A 364 1.88 2.99 -0.81
C THR A 364 3.36 3.18 -1.10
N GLY A 365 3.96 2.33 -1.95
CA GLY A 365 5.34 2.49 -2.41
C GLY A 365 5.57 3.82 -3.14
N ILE A 366 4.63 4.23 -4.00
CA ILE A 366 4.65 5.53 -4.67
C ILE A 366 4.55 6.67 -3.65
N TRP A 367 3.62 6.59 -2.70
CA TRP A 367 3.49 7.57 -1.62
C TRP A 367 4.80 7.72 -0.84
N LEU A 368 5.37 6.61 -0.33
CA LEU A 368 6.65 6.59 0.38
C LEU A 368 7.79 7.19 -0.44
N LYS A 369 7.84 6.88 -1.74
CA LYS A 369 8.84 7.44 -2.65
C LYS A 369 8.70 8.96 -2.75
N THR A 370 7.48 9.44 -2.99
CA THR A 370 7.18 10.85 -3.15
C THR A 370 7.41 11.61 -1.86
N VAL A 371 6.83 11.22 -0.74
CA VAL A 371 6.87 12.04 0.50
C VAL A 371 8.19 11.90 1.29
N CYS A 372 8.99 10.85 1.02
CA CYS A 372 10.21 10.58 1.79
C CYS A 372 11.43 10.27 0.91
N TYR A 373 11.42 9.22 0.10
CA TYR A 373 12.63 8.73 -0.57
C TYR A 373 13.31 9.79 -1.46
N ASP A 374 12.54 10.44 -2.32
CA ASP A 374 13.05 11.45 -3.26
C ASP A 374 13.49 12.74 -2.55
N ARG A 375 12.96 12.97 -1.33
CA ARG A 375 13.16 14.19 -0.55
C ARG A 375 14.26 14.07 0.49
N ALA A 376 14.62 12.85 0.88
CA ALA A 376 15.64 12.61 1.88
C ALA A 376 17.05 12.96 1.34
N PRO A 377 17.81 13.83 2.04
CA PRO A 377 19.14 14.24 1.58
C PRO A 377 20.16 13.11 1.67
N LYS A 378 20.10 12.31 2.73
CA LYS A 378 20.97 11.15 3.00
C LYS A 378 20.15 9.98 3.51
N HIS A 379 20.70 8.76 3.42
CA HIS A 379 20.07 7.53 3.92
C HIS A 379 18.63 7.28 3.43
N ARG A 380 18.34 7.66 2.17
CA ARG A 380 16.99 7.63 1.57
C ARG A 380 16.24 6.33 1.85
N LEU A 381 16.90 5.19 1.61
CA LEU A 381 16.34 3.86 1.82
C LEU A 381 15.96 3.60 3.29
N ALA A 382 16.86 3.92 4.23
CA ALA A 382 16.63 3.67 5.65
C ALA A 382 15.50 4.55 6.19
N LEU A 383 15.50 5.85 5.86
CA LEU A 383 14.45 6.77 6.27
C LEU A 383 13.08 6.37 5.70
N THR A 384 13.04 5.89 4.46
CA THR A 384 11.79 5.40 3.85
C THR A 384 11.24 4.17 4.57
N PHE A 385 12.10 3.21 4.93
CA PHE A 385 11.68 2.03 5.68
C PHE A 385 11.29 2.35 7.13
N ILE A 386 11.95 3.31 7.78
CA ILE A 386 11.55 3.80 9.11
C ILE A 386 10.17 4.48 9.03
N LEU A 387 9.93 5.33 8.03
CA LEU A 387 8.62 5.93 7.81
C LEU A 387 7.54 4.86 7.56
N SER A 388 7.87 3.83 6.79
CA SER A 388 6.98 2.69 6.58
C SER A 388 6.66 1.95 7.89
N ALA A 389 7.64 1.74 8.77
CA ALA A 389 7.44 1.15 10.08
C ALA A 389 6.50 1.99 10.95
N LEU A 390 6.75 3.30 11.03
CA LEU A 390 5.92 4.25 11.77
C LEU A 390 4.48 4.27 11.25
N TRP A 391 4.30 4.21 9.94
CA TRP A 391 2.97 4.18 9.31
C TRP A 391 2.19 2.91 9.66
N HIS A 392 2.86 1.74 9.71
CA HIS A 392 2.24 0.50 10.15
C HIS A 392 1.95 0.48 11.66
N GLY A 393 2.81 1.10 12.46
CA GLY A 393 2.55 1.46 13.85
C GLY A 393 3.64 1.06 14.83
N VAL A 394 3.27 0.96 16.10
CA VAL A 394 4.24 0.85 17.21
C VAL A 394 4.59 -0.58 17.60
N TYR A 395 4.04 -1.59 16.92
CA TYR A 395 4.40 -2.98 17.20
C TYR A 395 5.86 -3.25 16.79
N PRO A 396 6.70 -3.79 17.70
CA PRO A 396 8.10 -4.13 17.44
C PRO A 396 8.32 -4.99 16.19
N GLY A 397 7.39 -5.90 15.86
CA GLY A 397 7.48 -6.73 14.65
C GLY A 397 7.63 -5.91 13.36
N TYR A 398 6.98 -4.74 13.26
CA TYR A 398 7.15 -3.86 12.11
C TYR A 398 8.58 -3.35 12.00
N TYR A 399 9.16 -2.87 13.10
CA TYR A 399 10.52 -2.36 13.12
C TYR A 399 11.54 -3.45 12.78
N PHE A 400 11.39 -4.66 13.32
CA PHE A 400 12.25 -5.79 12.94
C PHE A 400 12.20 -6.06 11.43
N THR A 401 11.01 -6.09 10.84
CA THR A 401 10.85 -6.29 9.39
C THR A 401 11.52 -5.18 8.58
N PHE A 402 11.23 -3.92 8.88
CA PHE A 402 11.72 -2.80 8.08
C PHE A 402 13.21 -2.53 8.26
N ILE A 403 13.75 -2.72 9.48
CA ILE A 403 15.20 -2.65 9.72
C ILE A 403 15.91 -3.78 8.97
N THR A 404 15.38 -5.00 8.99
CA THR A 404 15.95 -6.15 8.27
C THR A 404 15.86 -5.99 6.75
N ALA A 405 14.81 -5.32 6.25
CA ALA A 405 14.64 -5.05 4.82
C ALA A 405 15.73 -4.13 4.25
N ILE A 406 16.35 -3.25 5.06
CA ILE A 406 17.41 -2.33 4.62
C ILE A 406 18.64 -3.08 4.07
N PRO A 407 19.38 -3.88 4.88
CA PRO A 407 20.57 -4.58 4.40
C PRO A 407 20.23 -5.59 3.32
N ILE A 408 19.07 -6.27 3.39
CA ILE A 408 18.65 -7.23 2.36
C ILE A 408 18.40 -6.53 1.02
N THR A 409 17.76 -5.36 1.01
CA THR A 409 17.56 -4.58 -0.22
C THR A 409 18.90 -4.11 -0.78
N MET A 410 19.83 -3.66 0.06
CA MET A 410 21.17 -3.23 -0.36
C MET A 410 21.96 -4.39 -0.96
N ALA A 411 21.97 -5.54 -0.28
CA ALA A 411 22.63 -6.76 -0.75
C ALA A 411 22.03 -7.24 -2.08
N ALA A 412 20.70 -7.29 -2.19
CA ALA A 412 20.02 -7.69 -3.42
C ALA A 412 20.37 -6.77 -4.61
N ARG A 413 20.48 -5.45 -4.38
CA ARG A 413 20.91 -4.50 -5.42
C ARG A 413 22.36 -4.71 -5.82
N ALA A 414 23.27 -4.91 -4.85
CA ALA A 414 24.68 -5.14 -5.10
C ALA A 414 24.91 -6.44 -5.88
N VAL A 415 24.31 -7.56 -5.45
CA VAL A 415 24.40 -8.84 -6.16
C VAL A 415 23.85 -8.72 -7.57
N ARG A 416 22.68 -8.09 -7.74
CA ARG A 416 22.08 -7.95 -9.08
C ARG A 416 22.90 -7.06 -10.01
N LYS A 417 23.61 -6.06 -9.48
CA LYS A 417 24.50 -5.18 -10.25
C LYS A 417 25.83 -5.88 -10.60
N SER A 418 26.39 -6.66 -9.69
CA SER A 418 27.75 -7.21 -9.82
C SER A 418 27.80 -8.65 -10.33
N VAL A 419 26.72 -9.41 -10.26
CA VAL A 419 26.72 -10.85 -10.57
C VAL A 419 25.91 -11.16 -11.82
N ARG A 420 24.77 -10.48 -12.03
CA ARG A 420 23.79 -10.83 -13.07
C ARG A 420 24.39 -10.94 -14.47
N HIS A 421 25.28 -10.03 -14.85
CA HIS A 421 25.81 -9.97 -16.23
C HIS A 421 26.58 -11.23 -16.63
N TYR A 422 27.21 -11.95 -15.68
CA TYR A 422 27.89 -13.22 -15.96
C TYR A 422 26.94 -14.35 -16.38
N PHE A 423 25.65 -14.24 -16.05
CA PHE A 423 24.66 -15.30 -16.30
C PHE A 423 23.76 -15.02 -17.51
N LEU A 424 23.93 -13.87 -18.18
CA LEU A 424 23.08 -13.48 -19.32
C LEU A 424 23.52 -14.06 -20.67
N GLY A 425 24.73 -14.64 -20.77
CA GLY A 425 25.31 -15.09 -22.04
C GLY A 425 24.64 -16.32 -22.68
N PHE A 426 23.99 -17.19 -21.89
CA PHE A 426 23.34 -18.40 -22.39
C PHE A 426 21.97 -18.63 -21.73
N ARG A 427 20.98 -19.10 -22.50
CA ARG A 427 19.59 -19.26 -22.02
C ARG A 427 19.47 -20.18 -20.81
N GLY A 428 20.21 -21.30 -20.78
CA GLY A 428 20.21 -22.24 -19.65
C GLY A 428 20.87 -21.65 -18.40
N LEU A 429 21.96 -20.91 -18.55
CA LEU A 429 22.66 -20.26 -17.45
C LEU A 429 21.80 -19.14 -16.83
N LYS A 430 21.11 -18.38 -17.68
CA LYS A 430 20.12 -17.39 -17.25
C LYS A 430 18.97 -18.03 -16.49
N LEU A 431 18.44 -19.15 -16.99
CA LEU A 431 17.35 -19.87 -16.31
C LEU A 431 17.78 -20.37 -14.93
N GLY A 432 18.98 -20.95 -14.82
CA GLY A 432 19.53 -21.38 -13.53
C GLY A 432 19.70 -20.21 -12.56
N TYR A 433 20.23 -19.07 -13.03
CA TYR A 433 20.31 -17.84 -12.25
C TYR A 433 18.93 -17.33 -11.81
N ASP A 434 17.94 -17.32 -12.71
CA ASP A 434 16.58 -16.85 -12.41
C ASP A 434 15.91 -17.75 -11.36
N ILE A 435 16.04 -19.09 -11.46
CA ILE A 435 15.51 -20.04 -10.45
C ILE A 435 16.19 -19.84 -9.09
N LEU A 436 17.52 -19.75 -9.07
CA LEU A 436 18.28 -19.57 -7.84
C LEU A 436 17.95 -18.24 -7.16
N THR A 437 17.92 -17.15 -7.92
CA THR A 437 17.62 -15.82 -7.37
C THR A 437 16.16 -15.67 -6.99
N TRP A 438 15.24 -16.36 -7.67
CA TRP A 438 13.85 -16.49 -7.23
C TRP A 438 13.77 -17.19 -5.87
N ALA A 439 14.38 -18.38 -5.72
CA ALA A 439 14.36 -19.13 -4.47
C ALA A 439 14.98 -18.32 -3.32
N ALA A 440 16.14 -17.70 -3.56
CA ALA A 440 16.80 -16.82 -2.59
C ALA A 440 15.93 -15.61 -2.21
N THR A 441 15.23 -15.01 -3.18
CA THR A 441 14.31 -13.89 -2.93
C THR A 441 13.14 -14.31 -2.06
N GLN A 442 12.49 -15.44 -2.36
CA GLN A 442 11.35 -15.91 -1.56
C GLN A 442 11.77 -16.28 -0.13
N LEU A 443 12.94 -16.89 0.05
CA LEU A 443 13.50 -17.16 1.39
C LEU A 443 13.85 -15.87 2.14
N ALA A 444 14.46 -14.88 1.48
CA ALA A 444 14.75 -13.58 2.07
C ALA A 444 13.48 -12.85 2.51
N ILE A 445 12.41 -12.93 1.71
CA ILE A 445 11.09 -12.39 2.07
C ILE A 445 10.51 -13.12 3.27
N CYS A 446 10.60 -14.46 3.32
CA CYS A 446 10.14 -15.24 4.46
C CYS A 446 10.83 -14.80 5.76
N TYR A 447 12.16 -14.66 5.72
CA TYR A 447 12.94 -14.17 6.86
C TYR A 447 12.55 -12.74 7.27
N THR A 448 12.35 -11.86 6.29
CA THR A 448 12.10 -10.44 6.56
C THR A 448 10.68 -10.16 7.05
N VAL A 449 9.68 -10.88 6.55
CA VAL A 449 8.25 -10.61 6.80
C VAL A 449 7.72 -11.33 8.03
N MET A 450 8.37 -12.40 8.52
CA MET A 450 7.89 -13.12 9.71
C MET A 450 7.64 -12.21 10.94
N PRO A 451 8.54 -11.28 11.31
CA PRO A 451 8.29 -10.36 12.43
C PRO A 451 7.03 -9.50 12.24
N PHE A 452 6.77 -9.04 11.01
CA PHE A 452 5.57 -8.30 10.65
C PHE A 452 4.29 -9.10 10.95
N LEU A 453 4.34 -10.42 10.76
CA LEU A 453 3.20 -11.31 11.02
C LEU A 453 3.06 -11.68 12.51
N LEU A 454 4.17 -11.68 13.26
CA LEU A 454 4.20 -12.01 14.68
C LEU A 454 3.93 -10.82 15.61
N LEU A 455 4.23 -9.59 15.17
CA LEU A 455 4.03 -8.31 15.87
C LEU A 455 4.80 -8.12 17.20
N ALA A 456 5.32 -9.18 17.81
CA ALA A 456 5.96 -9.19 19.13
C ALA A 456 7.48 -9.43 19.08
N VAL A 457 8.20 -8.92 20.09
CA VAL A 457 9.65 -9.11 20.24
C VAL A 457 10.00 -10.57 20.49
N GLU A 458 9.42 -11.19 21.52
CA GLU A 458 9.79 -12.54 21.96
C GLU A 458 9.57 -13.60 20.85
N PRO A 459 8.39 -13.73 20.23
CA PRO A 459 8.18 -14.60 19.06
C PRO A 459 9.17 -14.33 17.92
N THR A 460 9.50 -13.06 17.66
CA THR A 460 10.46 -12.69 16.61
C THR A 460 11.85 -13.24 16.93
N LEU A 461 12.31 -13.08 18.18
CA LEU A 461 13.60 -13.59 18.63
C LEU A 461 13.65 -15.13 18.61
N VAL A 462 12.57 -15.80 19.01
CA VAL A 462 12.44 -17.26 18.90
C VAL A 462 12.58 -17.69 17.43
N TYR A 463 11.84 -17.05 16.53
CA TYR A 463 11.91 -17.36 15.11
C TYR A 463 13.33 -17.21 14.54
N TYR A 464 14.00 -16.09 14.80
CA TYR A 464 15.37 -15.84 14.33
C TYR A 464 16.39 -16.80 14.93
N ARG A 465 16.26 -17.12 16.22
CA ARG A 465 17.19 -18.02 16.90
C ARG A 465 17.11 -19.44 16.37
N TYR A 466 15.90 -19.95 16.14
CA TYR A 466 15.71 -21.38 15.97
C TYR A 466 15.29 -21.80 14.56
N VAL A 467 14.49 -21.01 13.84
CA VAL A 467 13.97 -21.42 12.52
C VAL A 467 14.98 -21.18 11.40
N ILE A 468 15.74 -20.08 11.46
CA ILE A 468 16.73 -19.73 10.42
C ILE A 468 18.19 -19.84 10.93
N HIS A 469 18.37 -20.29 12.17
CA HIS A 469 19.66 -20.64 12.79
C HIS A 469 20.75 -19.58 12.64
N LEU A 470 20.65 -18.52 13.44
CA LEU A 470 21.73 -17.57 13.75
C LEU A 470 22.66 -18.10 14.88
N LYS A 471 22.89 -19.42 14.94
CA LYS A 471 23.95 -20.00 15.76
C LYS A 471 25.16 -20.26 14.87
N SER A 472 26.11 -19.32 14.92
CA SER A 472 27.55 -19.50 14.65
C SER A 472 27.96 -20.80 13.92
N SER A 473 28.24 -20.69 12.61
CA SER A 473 29.53 -21.09 12.00
C SER A 473 29.47 -21.06 10.46
N HIS A 474 30.31 -20.21 9.86
CA HIS A 474 30.80 -20.21 8.47
C HIS A 474 29.98 -19.65 7.29
N LEU A 475 28.65 -19.63 7.25
CA LEU A 475 27.93 -19.13 6.04
C LEU A 475 27.48 -17.66 6.05
N LEU A 476 27.43 -17.01 7.21
CA LEU A 476 27.06 -15.59 7.32
C LEU A 476 28.26 -14.65 7.47
N ASN A 477 29.50 -15.16 7.52
CA ASN A 477 30.67 -14.30 7.63
C ASN A 477 30.78 -13.29 6.47
N PRO A 478 30.44 -13.61 5.20
CA PRO A 478 30.48 -12.60 4.14
C PRO A 478 29.37 -11.56 4.26
N ILE A 479 28.14 -11.96 4.61
CA ILE A 479 26.96 -11.07 4.62
C ILE A 479 26.96 -10.18 5.88
N HIS A 480 27.40 -10.72 7.02
CA HIS A 480 27.57 -9.98 8.26
C HIS A 480 28.85 -9.14 8.26
N ALA A 481 29.97 -9.61 7.67
CA ALA A 481 31.16 -8.77 7.49
C ALA A 481 30.93 -7.62 6.50
N TYR A 482 30.16 -7.81 5.43
CA TYR A 482 29.81 -6.71 4.52
C TYR A 482 28.77 -5.74 5.10
N CYS A 483 27.82 -6.20 5.92
CA CYS A 483 26.80 -5.32 6.49
C CYS A 483 27.25 -4.56 7.76
N PHE A 484 28.23 -5.07 8.52
CA PHE A 484 28.63 -4.48 9.81
C PHE A 484 30.11 -4.08 9.93
N ARG A 485 30.99 -4.34 8.93
CA ARG A 485 32.33 -3.70 8.88
C ARG A 485 32.34 -2.34 8.15
N GLY A 486 31.18 -1.71 7.97
CA GLY A 486 31.09 -0.37 7.36
C GLY A 486 31.38 0.81 8.31
N THR A 487 31.70 0.58 9.59
CA THR A 487 31.84 1.65 10.60
C THR A 487 33.14 1.64 11.39
N ALA A 488 34.18 0.94 10.93
CA ALA A 488 35.46 0.98 11.62
C ALA A 488 36.64 0.92 10.64
N TRP A 489 36.84 1.97 9.84
CA TRP A 489 38.18 2.35 9.36
C TRP A 489 38.27 3.89 9.29
N VAL A 490 38.87 4.43 10.36
CA VAL A 490 39.89 5.49 10.37
C VAL A 490 39.46 6.89 9.90
N CYS A 491 39.14 7.72 10.89
CA CYS A 491 39.44 9.14 10.88
C CYS A 491 40.93 9.31 11.24
N VAL A 492 41.81 9.48 10.24
CA VAL A 492 43.20 9.96 10.40
C VAL A 492 43.63 10.72 9.12
N THR A 493 43.71 12.04 9.27
CA THR A 493 44.66 13.01 8.67
C THR A 493 44.79 13.23 7.14
N GLN A 494 44.55 14.49 6.77
CA GLN A 494 45.43 15.44 6.05
C GLN A 494 45.84 15.25 4.57
N ILE A 495 45.57 16.33 3.81
CA ILE A 495 46.48 17.12 2.94
C ILE A 495 46.83 16.56 1.54
N SER A 496 46.77 17.49 0.57
CA SER A 496 47.21 17.45 -0.84
C SER A 496 46.33 16.60 -1.76
N SER A 497 45.76 17.11 -2.85
CA SER A 497 46.03 18.28 -3.69
C SER A 497 44.76 18.67 -4.45
#